data_AF-A0A7C5WPB6-F1
#
_entry.id   AF-A0A7C5WPB6-F1
#
_cell.length_a   1.000
_cell.length_b   1.000
_cell.length_c   1.000
_cell.angle_alpha   90.00
_cell.angle_beta   90.00
_cell.angle_gamma   90.00
#
_symmetry.space_group_name_H-M   'P 1'
#
loop_
_entity.id
_entity.type
_entity.pdbx_description
1 polymer ?
#
loop_
_entity_poly.entity_id
_entity_poly.type
_entity_poly.pdbx_seq_one_letter_code
_entity_poly.pdbx_strand_id
1 'polypeptide(L)'
;MYSIDEMKYIAAEVCSKYETLCFDEKDPDELVLFSFTWIENFYYVDPVDCARDLDCIETIFNMHSIVTRLVLENKYSVNIDKDLIEYAVKSLLALGELTRSEYQFRDCVVKNIQELTI
;
A
#
# COMPACT_ATOMS: atom_id res chain seq x y z
N MET A 1 -19.99 -0.18 -8.80
CA MET A 1 -18.83 -0.73 -9.53
C MET A 1 -18.20 0.43 -10.26
N TYR A 2 -16.94 0.74 -9.95
CA TYR A 2 -16.24 1.86 -10.57
C TYR A 2 -15.56 1.42 -11.88
N SER A 3 -15.52 2.30 -12.87
CA SER A 3 -14.71 2.13 -14.08
C SER A 3 -13.23 2.37 -13.76
N ILE A 4 -12.33 1.90 -14.61
CA ILE A 4 -10.88 2.15 -14.47
C ILE A 4 -10.57 3.65 -14.42
N ASP A 5 -11.25 4.44 -15.25
CA ASP A 5 -11.06 5.89 -15.28
C ASP A 5 -11.45 6.54 -13.94
N GLU A 6 -12.53 6.06 -13.32
CA GLU A 6 -12.92 6.50 -11.99
C GLU A 6 -11.90 6.08 -10.92
N MET A 7 -11.32 4.87 -11.03
CA MET A 7 -10.23 4.45 -10.12
C MET A 7 -9.00 5.33 -10.27
N LYS A 8 -8.58 5.63 -11.50
CA LYS A 8 -7.46 6.54 -11.80
C LYS A 8 -7.72 7.93 -11.22
N TYR A 9 -8.94 8.46 -11.36
CA TYR A 9 -9.34 9.73 -10.77
C TYR A 9 -9.27 9.72 -9.24
N ILE A 10 -9.83 8.69 -8.59
CA ILE A 10 -9.78 8.54 -7.12
C ILE A 10 -8.33 8.47 -6.64
N ALA A 11 -7.50 7.66 -7.31
CA ALA A 11 -6.09 7.56 -6.98
C ALA A 11 -5.39 8.91 -7.07
N ALA A 12 -5.59 9.67 -8.15
CA ALA A 12 -5.02 11.00 -8.34
C ALA A 12 -5.44 11.98 -7.22
N GLU A 13 -6.70 11.93 -6.80
CA GLU A 13 -7.22 12.78 -5.71
C GLU A 13 -6.54 12.47 -4.37
N VAL A 14 -6.52 11.19 -3.99
CA VAL A 14 -5.88 10.70 -2.75
C VAL A 14 -4.39 11.01 -2.76
N CYS A 15 -3.75 10.76 -3.90
CA CYS A 15 -2.36 11.07 -4.13
C CYS A 15 -1.99 12.53 -3.89
N SER A 16 -2.73 13.44 -4.53
CA SER A 16 -2.48 14.87 -4.43
C SER A 16 -2.64 15.35 -2.99
N LYS A 17 -3.51 14.70 -2.22
CA LYS A 17 -3.75 15.01 -0.81
C LYS A 17 -2.60 14.56 0.10
N TYR A 18 -1.96 13.44 -0.19
CA TYR A 18 -0.91 12.85 0.65
C TYR A 18 0.51 12.94 0.05
N GLU A 19 0.70 13.67 -1.05
CA GLU A 19 1.98 13.84 -1.74
C GLU A 19 2.71 12.50 -2.03
N THR A 20 1.94 11.49 -2.46
CA THR A 20 2.43 10.12 -2.70
C THR A 20 2.44 9.74 -4.19
N LEU A 21 2.83 8.51 -4.51
CA LEU A 21 3.04 8.01 -5.87
C LEU A 21 1.72 7.62 -6.55
N CYS A 22 1.53 8.04 -7.80
CA CYS A 22 0.25 8.04 -8.48
C CYS A 22 0.30 7.34 -9.83
N PHE A 23 -0.86 6.84 -10.26
CA PHE A 23 -1.03 6.32 -11.61
C PHE A 23 -1.14 7.47 -12.63
N ASP A 24 -0.58 7.24 -13.82
CA ASP A 24 -0.79 8.04 -15.02
C ASP A 24 -2.03 7.52 -15.78
N GLU A 25 -2.71 8.38 -16.55
CA GLU A 25 -3.80 7.96 -17.43
C GLU A 25 -3.35 6.89 -18.45
N LYS A 26 -2.06 6.88 -18.80
CA LYS A 26 -1.42 5.91 -19.69
C LYS A 26 -1.10 4.58 -19.02
N ASP A 27 -1.25 4.46 -17.71
CA ASP A 27 -0.95 3.21 -17.03
C ASP A 27 -1.92 2.10 -17.48
N PRO A 28 -1.42 0.87 -17.66
CA PRO A 28 -2.25 -0.26 -18.03
C PRO A 28 -3.37 -0.49 -17.02
N ASP A 29 -4.57 -0.77 -17.51
CA ASP A 29 -5.74 -1.06 -16.67
C ASP A 29 -5.47 -2.20 -15.67
N GLU A 30 -4.72 -3.21 -16.10
CA GLU A 30 -4.27 -4.32 -15.25
C GLU A 30 -3.43 -3.85 -14.06
N LEU A 31 -2.55 -2.85 -14.25
CA LEU A 31 -1.72 -2.29 -13.20
C LEU A 31 -2.55 -1.50 -12.19
N VAL A 32 -3.54 -0.73 -12.69
CA VAL A 32 -4.47 -0.01 -11.83
C VAL A 32 -5.29 -0.98 -10.99
N LEU A 33 -5.90 -2.00 -11.62
CA LEU A 33 -6.65 -3.03 -10.93
C LEU A 33 -5.82 -3.75 -9.89
N PHE A 34 -4.61 -4.19 -10.26
CA PHE A 34 -3.69 -4.86 -9.35
C PHE A 34 -3.37 -4.00 -8.12
N SER A 35 -3.18 -2.69 -8.31
CA SER A 35 -2.85 -1.80 -7.21
C SER A 35 -4.05 -1.53 -6.29
N PHE A 36 -5.24 -1.39 -6.85
CA PHE A 36 -6.46 -1.24 -6.04
C PHE A 36 -6.83 -2.53 -5.30
N THR A 37 -6.71 -3.70 -5.92
CA THR A 37 -6.92 -4.98 -5.21
C THR A 37 -5.87 -5.20 -4.13
N TRP A 38 -4.68 -4.62 -4.25
CA TRP A 38 -3.69 -4.60 -3.18
C TRP A 38 -4.16 -3.73 -2.01
N ILE A 39 -4.54 -2.47 -2.29
CA ILE A 39 -5.00 -1.50 -1.29
C ILE A 39 -6.24 -2.00 -0.52
N GLU A 40 -7.19 -2.66 -1.20
CA GLU A 40 -8.40 -3.21 -0.57
C GLU A 40 -8.11 -4.19 0.59
N ASN A 41 -6.98 -4.90 0.58
CA ASN A 41 -6.64 -5.82 1.67
C ASN A 41 -6.41 -5.09 3.00
N PHE A 42 -6.14 -3.78 2.97
CA PHE A 42 -5.86 -2.96 4.13
C PHE A 42 -7.06 -2.14 4.62
N TYR A 43 -8.26 -2.37 4.07
CA TYR A 43 -9.49 -1.72 4.58
C TYR A 43 -9.79 -2.12 6.02
N TYR A 44 -9.45 -3.35 6.40
CA TYR A 44 -9.76 -3.92 7.70
C TYR A 44 -8.54 -4.46 8.44
N VAL A 45 -7.35 -4.32 7.84
CA VAL A 45 -6.08 -4.76 8.40
C VAL A 45 -5.16 -3.57 8.45
N ASP A 46 -4.64 -3.26 9.64
CA ASP A 46 -3.65 -2.20 9.81
C ASP A 46 -2.29 -2.68 9.25
N PRO A 47 -1.73 -2.03 8.20
CA PRO A 47 -0.43 -2.38 7.63
C PRO A 47 0.72 -2.32 8.63
N VAL A 48 0.71 -1.39 9.59
CA VAL A 48 1.78 -1.21 10.57
C VAL A 48 1.81 -2.37 11.56
N ASP A 49 0.65 -2.77 12.06
CA ASP A 49 0.54 -3.92 12.94
C ASP A 49 0.82 -5.22 12.17
N CYS A 50 0.27 -5.36 10.96
CA CYS A 50 0.47 -6.53 10.11
C CYS A 50 1.94 -6.74 9.72
N ALA A 51 2.71 -5.67 9.49
CA ALA A 51 4.12 -5.76 9.14
C ALA A 51 5.00 -6.43 10.22
N ARG A 52 4.48 -6.56 11.46
CA ARG A 52 5.17 -7.22 12.57
C ARG A 52 4.75 -8.68 12.77
N ASP A 53 3.80 -9.15 11.99
CA ASP A 53 3.22 -10.49 12.08
C ASP A 53 3.35 -11.23 10.73
N LEU A 54 4.21 -12.25 10.70
CA LEU A 54 4.45 -13.03 9.48
C LEU A 54 3.20 -13.74 8.97
N ASP A 55 2.34 -14.21 9.88
CA ASP A 55 1.10 -14.91 9.51
C ASP A 55 0.11 -13.93 8.88
N CYS A 56 0.08 -12.69 9.38
CA CYS A 56 -0.69 -11.61 8.77
C CYS A 56 -0.20 -11.30 7.35
N ILE A 57 1.12 -11.12 7.17
CA ILE A 57 1.72 -10.84 5.87
C ILE A 57 1.39 -11.95 4.86
N GLU A 58 1.56 -13.21 5.24
CA GLU A 58 1.25 -14.37 4.39
C GLU A 58 -0.24 -14.38 3.99
N THR A 59 -1.11 -14.08 4.95
CA THR A 59 -2.56 -13.99 4.71
C THR A 59 -2.89 -12.89 3.69
N ILE A 60 -2.31 -11.70 3.81
CA ILE A 60 -2.52 -10.59 2.86
C ILE A 60 -2.07 -10.98 1.46
N PHE A 61 -0.90 -11.60 1.31
CA PHE A 61 -0.43 -12.06 0.00
C PHE A 61 -1.34 -13.12 -0.62
N ASN A 62 -1.82 -14.07 0.19
CA ASN A 62 -2.74 -15.09 -0.28
C ASN A 62 -4.10 -14.49 -0.72
N MET A 63 -4.65 -13.58 0.10
CA MET A 63 -5.88 -12.85 -0.23
C MET A 63 -5.71 -12.07 -1.53
N HIS A 64 -4.63 -11.30 -1.65
CA HIS A 64 -4.37 -10.52 -2.85
C HIS A 64 -4.22 -11.40 -4.10
N SER A 65 -3.52 -12.54 -4.00
CA SER A 65 -3.39 -13.51 -5.09
C SER A 65 -4.76 -14.05 -5.54
N ILE A 66 -5.63 -14.40 -4.59
CA ILE A 66 -6.98 -14.89 -4.85
C ILE A 66 -7.82 -13.80 -5.53
N VAL A 67 -7.84 -12.59 -4.98
CA VAL A 67 -8.62 -11.46 -5.49
C VAL A 67 -8.16 -11.10 -6.90
N THR A 68 -6.85 -10.97 -7.12
CA THR A 68 -6.28 -10.66 -8.44
C THR A 68 -6.65 -11.72 -9.48
N ARG A 69 -6.57 -13.02 -9.13
CA ARG A 69 -7.06 -14.09 -10.02
C ARG A 69 -8.54 -13.91 -10.36
N LEU A 70 -9.37 -13.62 -9.36
CA LEU A 70 -10.82 -13.45 -9.58
C LEU A 70 -11.12 -12.22 -10.45
N VAL A 71 -10.35 -11.13 -10.34
CA VAL A 71 -10.46 -9.97 -11.23
C VAL A 71 -10.15 -10.35 -12.67
N LEU A 72 -9.02 -11.05 -12.91
CA LEU A 72 -8.63 -11.52 -14.25
C LEU A 72 -9.67 -12.46 -14.86
N GLU A 73 -10.36 -13.25 -14.04
CA GLU A 73 -11.45 -14.13 -14.46
C GLU A 73 -12.81 -13.42 -14.61
N ASN A 74 -12.88 -12.09 -14.40
CA ASN A 74 -14.12 -11.29 -14.35
C ASN A 74 -15.15 -11.80 -13.32
N LYS A 75 -14.68 -12.42 -12.23
CA LYS A 75 -15.50 -12.94 -11.12
C LYS A 75 -15.45 -12.07 -9.86
N TYR A 76 -14.65 -11.02 -9.88
CA TYR A 76 -14.56 -10.04 -8.80
C TYR A 76 -14.54 -8.64 -9.38
N SER A 77 -15.30 -7.74 -8.76
CA SER A 77 -15.29 -6.32 -9.05
C SER A 77 -14.74 -5.58 -7.83
N VAL A 78 -13.70 -4.78 -8.05
CA VAL A 78 -13.13 -3.87 -7.04
C VAL A 78 -14.22 -2.89 -6.62
N ASN A 79 -14.45 -2.78 -5.31
CA ASN A 79 -15.43 -1.86 -4.75
C ASN A 79 -14.71 -0.81 -3.90
N ILE A 80 -14.62 0.39 -4.48
CA ILE A 80 -13.90 1.50 -3.87
C ILE A 80 -14.81 2.23 -2.89
N ASP A 81 -14.45 2.16 -1.61
CA ASP A 81 -14.91 3.10 -0.60
C ASP A 81 -13.81 4.13 -0.38
N LYS A 82 -14.12 5.39 -0.65
CA LYS A 82 -13.13 6.47 -0.63
C LYS A 82 -12.54 6.67 0.78
N ASP A 83 -13.34 6.55 1.82
CA ASP A 83 -12.87 6.73 3.19
C ASP A 83 -11.96 5.57 3.61
N LEU A 84 -12.29 4.34 3.19
CA LEU A 84 -11.44 3.17 3.44
C LEU A 84 -10.13 3.21 2.64
N ILE A 85 -10.15 3.70 1.39
CA ILE A 85 -8.92 3.92 0.61
C ILE A 85 -8.03 4.96 1.28
N GLU A 86 -8.60 6.09 1.67
CA GLU A 86 -7.82 7.13 2.35
C GLU A 86 -7.21 6.60 3.65
N TYR A 87 -7.96 5.81 4.42
CA TYR A 87 -7.45 5.14 5.60
C TYR A 87 -6.29 4.19 5.27
N ALA A 88 -6.49 3.27 4.32
CA ALA A 88 -5.49 2.29 3.91
C ALA A 88 -4.20 2.96 3.42
N VAL A 89 -4.31 4.00 2.58
CA VAL A 89 -3.17 4.76 2.07
C VAL A 89 -2.41 5.47 3.20
N LYS A 90 -3.11 6.09 4.16
CA LYS A 90 -2.46 6.69 5.34
C LYS A 90 -1.67 5.67 6.14
N SER A 91 -2.26 4.51 6.42
CA SER A 91 -1.58 3.51 7.23
C SER A 91 -0.39 2.88 6.50
N LEU A 92 -0.47 2.72 5.18
CA LEU A 92 0.67 2.31 4.34
C LEU A 92 1.80 3.36 4.35
N LEU A 93 1.47 4.65 4.30
CA LEU A 93 2.46 5.72 4.39
C LEU A 93 3.16 5.75 5.76
N ALA A 94 2.41 5.52 6.84
CA ALA A 94 2.97 5.44 8.20
C ALA A 94 4.03 4.31 8.31
N LEU A 95 3.82 3.18 7.64
CA LEU A 95 4.82 2.11 7.54
C LEU A 95 6.09 2.58 6.79
N GLY A 96 5.92 3.36 5.71
CA GLY A 96 7.03 3.97 4.97
C GLY A 96 7.87 4.95 5.80
N GLU A 97 7.23 5.70 6.69
CA GLU A 97 7.92 6.61 7.63
C GLU A 97 8.63 5.85 8.75
N LEU A 98 8.00 4.81 9.31
CA LEU A 98 8.64 3.95 10.31
C LEU A 98 9.90 3.30 9.76
N THR A 99 9.84 2.73 8.56
CA THR A 99 11.00 2.14 7.89
C THR A 99 12.09 3.19 7.59
N ARG A 100 11.74 4.40 7.12
CA ARG A 100 12.72 5.49 6.95
C ARG A 100 13.38 5.92 8.27
N SER A 101 12.60 6.02 9.35
CA SER A 101 13.09 6.40 10.67
C SER A 101 13.99 5.34 11.31
N GLU A 102 13.68 4.06 11.13
CA GLU A 102 14.51 2.93 11.60
C GLU A 102 15.83 2.83 10.82
N TYR A 103 15.83 3.15 9.53
CA TYR A 103 17.07 3.28 8.75
C TYR A 103 17.91 4.50 9.19
N GLN A 104 17.30 5.65 9.48
CA GLN A 104 18.02 6.80 10.06
C GLN A 104 18.55 6.51 11.48
N PHE A 105 17.84 5.72 12.29
CA PHE A 105 18.31 5.32 13.62
C PHE A 105 19.48 4.32 13.53
N ARG A 106 19.46 3.39 12.56
CA ARG A 106 20.61 2.51 12.26
C ARG A 106 21.84 3.31 11.82
N ASP A 107 21.69 4.34 11.00
CA ASP A 107 22.80 5.21 10.62
C ASP A 107 23.35 6.05 11.81
N CYS A 108 22.50 6.41 12.76
CA CYS A 108 22.91 7.09 13.99
C CYS A 108 23.66 6.15 14.97
N VAL A 109 23.24 4.88 15.08
CA VAL A 109 23.92 3.89 15.93
C VAL A 109 25.25 3.43 15.32
N VAL A 110 25.35 3.29 14.00
CA VAL A 110 26.60 2.92 13.32
C VAL A 110 27.64 4.04 13.38
N LYS A 111 27.23 5.32 13.28
CA LYS A 111 28.15 6.46 13.48
C LYS A 111 28.69 6.55 14.90
N ASN A 112 27.86 6.29 15.92
CA ASN A 112 28.29 6.42 17.32
C ASN A 112 29.15 5.24 17.82
N ILE A 113 29.11 4.06 17.18
CA ILE A 113 30.00 2.94 17.54
C ILE A 113 31.40 3.09 16.91
N GLN A 114 31.52 3.78 15.76
CA GLN A 114 32.83 4.08 15.15
C GLN A 114 33.62 5.16 15.89
N GLU A 115 32.97 6.06 16.64
CA GLU A 115 33.65 7.08 17.45
C GLU A 115 34.07 6.59 18.86
N LEU A 116 33.62 5.39 19.28
CA LEU A 116 34.00 4.76 20.55
C LEU A 116 35.07 3.67 20.40
N THR A 117 35.63 3.50 19.21
CA THR A 117 36.78 2.61 18.96
C THR A 117 37.99 3.43 18.51
N ILE A 118 38.52 4.24 19.42
CA ILE A 118 39.90 4.77 19.38
C ILE A 118 40.59 4.31 20.66
#